data_AF-A0A257MMK4-F1
#
_entry.id   AF-A0A257MMK4-F1
#
_cell.length_a   1.000
_cell.length_b   1.000
_cell.length_c   1.000
_cell.angle_alpha   90.00
_cell.angle_beta   90.00
_cell.angle_gamma   90.00
#
_symmetry.space_group_name_H-M   'P 1'
#
loop_
_entity.id
_entity.type
_entity.pdbx_description
1 polymer ?
#
loop_
_entity_poly.entity_id
_entity_poly.type
_entity_poly.pdbx_seq_one_letter_code
_entity_poly.pdbx_strand_id
1 'polypeptide(L)' 'MRKEMDLRVEDQIRAKVDIESKPILDLALIKKEHIAGEVRASDFQMGLGLELDGKLVKDWDIEGVCVRIGIDRA' A
#
# COMPACT_ATOMS: atom_id res chain seq x y z
N MET A 1 1.81 -9.48 -6.78
CA MET A 1 2.65 -8.68 -5.85
C MET A 1 3.88 -9.44 -5.31
N ARG A 2 3.82 -10.36 -4.32
CA ARG A 2 5.05 -11.00 -3.78
C ARG A 2 5.90 -11.74 -4.83
N LYS A 3 5.26 -12.47 -5.74
CA LYS A 3 5.93 -13.15 -6.86
C LYS A 3 6.58 -12.17 -7.85
N GLU A 4 5.95 -11.02 -8.09
CA GLU A 4 6.49 -10.00 -9.01
C GLU A 4 7.73 -9.32 -8.43
N MET A 5 7.80 -9.21 -7.10
CA MET A 5 8.95 -8.64 -6.40
C MET A 5 9.96 -9.70 -5.94
N ASP A 6 9.78 -10.97 -6.29
CA ASP A 6 10.61 -12.11 -5.85
C ASP A 6 10.89 -12.09 -4.33
N LEU A 7 9.82 -11.89 -3.54
CA LEU A 7 9.88 -11.78 -2.08
C LEU A 7 9.69 -13.16 -1.43
N ARG A 8 10.63 -13.55 -0.56
CA ARG A 8 10.54 -14.74 0.29
C ARG A 8 9.54 -14.53 1.42
N VAL A 9 9.12 -15.60 2.09
CA VAL A 9 8.15 -15.53 3.19
C VAL A 9 8.62 -14.59 4.32
N GLU A 10 9.92 -14.56 4.59
CA GLU A 10 10.50 -13.74 5.68
C GLU A 10 10.74 -12.28 5.29
N ASP A 11 10.67 -11.94 4.00
CA ASP A 11 10.96 -10.58 3.54
C ASP A 11 9.83 -9.62 3.92
N GLN A 12 10.23 -8.49 4.49
CA GLN A 12 9.36 -7.35 4.77
C GLN A 12 9.39 -6.34 3.62
N ILE A 13 8.33 -5.55 3.53
CA ILE A 13 8.19 -4.51 2.51
C ILE A 13 7.95 -3.15 3.14
N ARG A 14 8.22 -2.09 2.40
CA ARG A 14 7.73 -0.75 2.69
C ARG A 14 6.62 -0.46 1.70
N ALA A 15 5.46 -0.05 2.18
CA ALA A 15 4.30 0.17 1.33
C ALA A 15 3.65 1.52 1.63
N LYS A 16 3.44 2.31 0.57
CA LYS A 16 2.73 3.58 0.58
C LYS A 16 1.46 3.43 -0.25
N VAL A 17 0.33 3.84 0.30
CA VAL A 17 -0.96 3.80 -0.39
C VAL A 17 -1.55 5.20 -0.40
N ASP A 18 -1.73 5.72 -1.59
CA ASP A 18 -2.43 6.96 -1.83
C ASP A 18 -3.87 6.66 -2.26
N ILE A 19 -4.84 7.23 -1.55
CA ILE A 19 -6.26 7.06 -1.84
C ILE A 19 -6.85 8.44 -2.09
N GLU A 20 -7.32 8.69 -3.31
CA GLU A 20 -7.91 9.99 -3.72
C GLU A 20 -9.35 10.17 -3.19
N SER A 21 -9.66 9.62 -2.02
CA SER A 21 -10.97 9.69 -1.38
C SER A 21 -10.85 9.59 0.13
N LYS A 22 -11.19 10.70 0.83
CA LYS A 22 -11.13 10.78 2.29
C LYS A 22 -12.01 9.75 3.01
N PRO A 23 -13.30 9.53 2.63
CA PRO A 23 -14.14 8.53 3.29
C PRO A 23 -13.58 7.10 3.23
N ILE A 24 -12.96 6.74 2.10
CA ILE A 24 -12.36 5.41 1.90
C ILE A 24 -11.02 5.32 2.65
N LEU A 25 -10.23 6.39 2.63
CA LEU A 25 -9.02 6.48 3.43
C LEU A 25 -9.34 6.28 4.91
N ASP A 26 -10.34 6.97 5.45
CA ASP A 26 -10.75 6.86 6.85
C ASP A 26 -11.16 5.41 7.19
N LEU A 27 -11.92 4.74 6.31
CA LEU A 27 -12.27 3.33 6.47
C LEU A 27 -11.03 2.41 6.46
N ALA A 28 -10.12 2.64 5.52
CA ALA A 28 -8.91 1.83 5.38
C ALA A 28 -7.93 2.05 6.53
N LEU A 29 -7.87 3.27 7.08
CA LEU A 29 -7.07 3.61 8.26
C LEU A 29 -7.50 2.80 9.49
N ILE A 30 -8.80 2.52 9.66
CA ILE A 30 -9.30 1.65 10.74
C ILE A 30 -8.70 0.24 10.66
N LYS A 31 -8.42 -0.25 9.44
CA LYS A 31 -7.81 -1.57 9.21
C LYS A 31 -6.31 -1.51 8.90
N LYS A 32 -5.66 -0.35 9.03
CA LYS A 32 -4.26 -0.13 8.65
C LYS A 32 -3.32 -1.18 9.25
N GLU A 33 -3.41 -1.41 10.56
CA GLU A 33 -2.53 -2.35 11.26
C GLU A 33 -2.78 -3.81 10.82
N HIS A 34 -4.03 -4.16 10.57
CA HIS A 34 -4.39 -5.48 10.07
C HIS A 34 -3.83 -5.71 8.66
N ILE A 35 -3.98 -4.72 7.78
CA ILE A 35 -3.44 -4.77 6.41
C ILE A 35 -1.91 -4.86 6.44
N ALA A 36 -1.25 -4.04 7.27
CA ALA A 36 0.20 -4.05 7.42
C ALA A 36 0.74 -5.41 7.88
N GLY A 37 0.04 -6.07 8.81
CA GLY A 37 0.37 -7.42 9.28
C GLY A 37 0.24 -8.47 8.18
N GLU A 38 -0.84 -8.42 7.39
CA GLU A 38 -1.09 -9.37 6.30
C GLU A 38 -0.03 -9.26 5.18
N VAL A 39 0.37 -8.04 4.83
CA VAL A 39 1.38 -7.82 3.79
C VAL A 39 2.82 -7.85 4.32
N ARG A 40 3.00 -7.94 5.65
CA ARG A 40 4.29 -7.89 6.36
C ARG A 40 5.07 -6.63 6.00
N ALA A 41 4.40 -5.50 6.08
CA ALA A 41 5.04 -4.21 5.89
C ALA A 41 5.79 -3.82 7.16
N SER A 42 7.08 -3.50 7.03
CA SER A 42 7.87 -2.87 8.11
C SER A 42 7.52 -1.40 8.27
N ASP A 43 7.16 -0.74 7.16
CA ASP A 43 6.61 0.61 7.12
C ASP A 43 5.38 0.63 6.21
N PHE A 44 4.24 1.03 6.77
CA PHE A 44 2.98 1.12 6.03
C PHE A 44 2.37 2.51 6.19
N GLN A 45 2.33 3.26 5.11
CA GLN A 45 1.79 4.62 5.08
C GLN A 45 0.56 4.68 4.18
N MET A 46 -0.46 5.39 4.65
CA MET A 46 -1.70 5.61 3.92
C MET A 46 -2.08 7.08 4.05
N GLY A 47 -2.51 7.69 2.95
CA GLY A 47 -2.82 9.11 2.92
C GLY A 47 -3.52 9.54 1.65
N LEU A 48 -3.65 10.85 1.50
CA LEU A 48 -4.28 11.50 0.35
C LEU A 48 -3.30 12.52 -0.23
N GLY A 49 -3.00 12.39 -1.52
CA GLY A 49 -1.95 13.15 -2.19
C GLY A 49 -0.54 12.74 -1.76
N LEU A 50 -0.32 11.47 -1.37
CA LEU A 50 1.03 10.99 -1.05
C LEU A 50 1.86 10.85 -2.33
N GLU A 51 3.10 11.33 -2.29
CA GLU A 51 4.09 10.94 -3.29
C GLU A 51 4.42 9.45 -3.09
N LEU A 52 4.20 8.68 -4.15
CA LEU A 52 4.51 7.27 -4.19
C LEU A 52 5.92 7.07 -4.72
N ASP A 53 6.66 6.26 -3.97
CA ASP A 53 8.01 5.85 -4.30
C ASP A 53 8.13 4.34 -4.02
N GLY A 54 9.03 3.70 -4.75
CA GLY A 54 9.29 2.27 -4.61
C GLY A 54 9.53 1.57 -5.94
N LYS A 55 9.99 0.31 -5.86
CA LYS A 55 10.31 -0.52 -7.01
C LYS A 55 9.08 -0.93 -7.83
N LEU A 56 7.91 -0.99 -7.19
CA LEU A 56 6.65 -1.31 -7.85
C LEU A 56 5.61 -0.25 -7.50
N VAL A 57 5.19 0.54 -8.49
CA VAL A 57 4.06 1.47 -8.35
C VAL A 57 2.93 0.97 -9.23
N LYS A 58 1.72 0.86 -8.67
CA LYS A 58 0.52 0.48 -9.41
C LYS A 58 -0.65 1.38 -9.05
N ASP A 59 -1.36 1.78 -10.09
CA ASP A 59 -2.62 2.51 -9.98
C ASP A 59 -3.78 1.52 -10.14
N TRP A 60 -4.77 1.64 -9.26
CA TRP A 60 -5.95 0.80 -9.21
C TRP A 60 -7.17 1.70 -9.22
N ASP A 61 -8.16 1.33 -10.04
CA ASP A 61 -9.49 1.91 -9.95
C ASP A 61 -10.37 0.97 -9.12
N ILE A 62 -10.92 1.47 -8.02
CA ILE A 62 -11.88 0.76 -7.19
C ILE A 62 -13.17 1.55 -7.20
N GLU A 63 -14.12 1.12 -8.04
CA GLU A 63 -15.44 1.75 -8.19
C GLU A 63 -15.35 3.27 -8.48
N GLY A 64 -14.38 3.67 -9.32
CA GLY A 64 -14.14 5.08 -9.66
C GLY A 64 -13.26 5.84 -8.68
N VAL A 65 -12.68 5.16 -7.68
CA VAL A 65 -11.70 5.73 -6.77
C VAL A 65 -10.31 5.27 -7.15
N CYS A 66 -9.47 6.23 -7.50
CA CYS A 66 -8.07 6.00 -7.79
C CYS A 66 -7.32 5.70 -6.49
N VAL A 67 -6.78 4.50 -6.42
CA VAL A 67 -5.92 4.01 -5.36
C VAL A 67 -4.57 3.69 -5.95
N ARG A 68 -3.54 4.38 -5.49
CA ARG A 68 -2.19 4.20 -5.99
C ARG A 68 -1.34 3.56 -4.90
N ILE A 69 -0.61 2.51 -5.23
CA ILE A 69 0.15 1.71 -4.28
C ILE A 69 1.60 1.65 -4.73
N GLY A 70 2.50 2.21 -3.91
CA GLY A 70 3.94 2.10 -4.03
C GLY A 70 4.47 1.03 -3.07
N ILE A 71 5.28 0.11 -3.58
CA ILE A 71 5.90 -0.96 -2.80
C ILE A 71 7.40 -0.97 -3.07
N ASP A 72 8.17 -1.01 -1.99
CA ASP A 72 9.62 -1.18 -2.00
C ASP A 72 10.05 -2.31 -1.06
N ARG A 73 11.28 -2.82 -1.27
CA ARG A 73 11.89 -3.74 -0.31
C ARG A 73 12.31 -2.97 0.94
N ALA A 74 12.11 -3.56 2.12
CA ALA A 74 12.62 -3.04 3.39
C ALA A 74 14.14 -3.16 3.46
#